data_AF-A0A8J6BL01-F1
#
_entry.id   AF-A0A8J6BL01-F1
#
_cell.length_a   1.000
_cell.length_b   1.000
_cell.length_c   1.000
_cell.angle_alpha   90.00
_cell.angle_beta   90.00
_cell.angle_gamma   90.00
#
_symmetry.space_group_name_H-M   'P 1'
#
loop_
_entity.id
_entity.type
_entity.pdbx_description
1 polymer ?
#
loop_
_entity_poly.entity_id
_entity_poly.type
_entity_poly.pdbx_seq_one_letter_code
_entity_poly.pdbx_strand_id
1 'polypeptide(L)'
;MVSVKLTVETEHLQKYLGVQEIGERLCVSKWKGPLHIGCLFHHGDHIESINGFRPGTKDLFLQMLSSSIASEVTLVLTRNKKAAVFHLEGCSCGDS
;
A
#
# COMPACT_ATOMS: atom_id res chain seq x y z
N MET A 1 -9.07 -1.69 14.39
CA MET A 1 -8.33 -1.17 13.22
C MET A 1 -7.36 -0.11 13.71
N VAL A 2 -6.28 0.16 12.98
CA VAL A 2 -5.29 1.20 13.28
C VAL A 2 -4.94 1.99 12.03
N SER A 3 -4.64 3.27 12.22
CA SER A 3 -4.08 4.10 11.14
C SER A 3 -2.58 3.88 11.08
N VAL A 4 -2.07 3.61 9.88
CA VAL A 4 -0.65 3.40 9.59
C VAL A 4 -0.23 4.40 8.52
N LYS A 5 0.87 5.12 8.76
CA LYS A 5 1.48 6.01 7.78
C LYS A 5 2.74 5.36 7.25
N LEU A 6 2.82 5.18 5.93
CA LEU A 6 3.98 4.61 5.24
C LEU A 6 4.53 5.65 4.27
N THR A 7 5.84 5.82 4.26
CA THR A 7 6.55 6.55 3.20
C THR A 7 7.32 5.52 2.40
N VAL A 8 7.08 5.47 1.09
CA VAL A 8 7.66 4.46 0.19
C VAL A 8 8.08 5.14 -1.10
N GLU A 9 9.19 4.70 -1.69
CA GLU A 9 9.61 5.19 -2.99
C GLU A 9 8.53 4.99 -4.04
N THR A 10 8.31 6.02 -4.85
CA THR A 10 7.23 6.08 -5.83
C THR A 10 7.35 4.95 -6.85
N GLU A 11 8.56 4.67 -7.33
CA GLU A 11 8.80 3.59 -8.30
C GLU A 11 8.43 2.21 -7.76
N HIS A 12 8.65 1.99 -6.46
CA HIS A 12 8.35 0.73 -5.81
C HIS A 12 6.84 0.51 -5.71
N LEU A 13 6.09 1.56 -5.37
CA LEU A 13 4.63 1.50 -5.38
C LEU A 13 4.10 1.27 -6.80
N GLN A 14 4.60 2.00 -7.80
CA GLN A 14 4.17 1.86 -9.19
C GLN A 14 4.40 0.45 -9.74
N LYS A 15 5.51 -0.20 -9.37
CA LYS A 15 5.90 -1.50 -9.91
C LYS A 15 5.32 -2.69 -9.15
N TYR A 16 5.18 -2.58 -7.83
CA TYR A 16 4.93 -3.74 -6.97
C TYR A 16 3.62 -3.69 -6.19
N LEU A 17 2.97 -2.53 -6.08
CA LEU A 17 1.67 -2.41 -5.42
C LEU A 17 0.54 -2.77 -6.40
N GLY A 18 -0.38 -3.61 -5.94
CA GLY A 18 -1.68 -3.80 -6.57
C GLY A 18 -2.79 -3.33 -5.64
N VAL A 19 -3.79 -2.66 -6.23
CA VAL A 19 -4.98 -2.17 -5.52
C VAL A 19 -6.25 -2.63 -6.23
N GLN A 20 -7.32 -2.78 -5.45
CA GLN A 20 -8.65 -3.12 -5.94
C GLN A 20 -9.72 -2.35 -5.16
N GLU A 21 -10.86 -2.12 -5.81
CA GLU A 21 -12.03 -1.53 -5.16
C GLU A 21 -12.89 -2.64 -4.58
N ILE A 22 -13.26 -2.50 -3.31
CA ILE A 22 -14.19 -3.39 -2.61
C ILE A 22 -15.29 -2.51 -2.03
N GLY A 23 -16.41 -2.39 -2.75
CA GLY A 23 -17.42 -1.37 -2.45
C GLY A 23 -16.82 0.03 -2.58
N GLU A 24 -16.99 0.87 -1.56
CA GLU A 24 -16.48 2.25 -1.53
C GLU A 24 -15.04 2.37 -0.98
N ARG A 25 -14.32 1.24 -0.91
CA ARG A 25 -12.98 1.17 -0.30
C ARG A 25 -11.92 0.78 -1.31
N LEU A 26 -10.79 1.48 -1.26
CA LEU A 26 -9.60 1.15 -2.05
C LEU A 26 -8.64 0.28 -1.23
N CYS A 27 -8.62 -1.02 -1.49
CA CYS A 27 -7.84 -1.98 -0.72
C CYS A 27 -6.57 -2.42 -1.44
N VAL A 28 -5.51 -2.68 -0.68
CA VAL A 28 -4.31 -3.34 -1.17
C VAL A 28 -4.64 -4.80 -1.49
N SER A 29 -4.41 -5.19 -2.74
CA SER A 29 -4.64 -6.56 -3.23
C SER A 29 -3.35 -7.33 -3.48
N LYS A 30 -2.21 -6.64 -3.62
CA LYS A 30 -0.92 -7.26 -3.90
C LYS A 30 0.23 -6.36 -3.42
N TRP A 31 1.27 -7.01 -2.90
CA TRP A 31 2.58 -6.41 -2.68
C TRP A 31 3.66 -7.43 -3.06
N LYS A 32 4.59 -7.06 -3.95
CA LYS A 32 5.71 -7.92 -4.40
C LYS A 32 7.02 -7.15 -4.53
N GLY A 33 7.33 -6.26 -3.58
CA GLY A 33 8.57 -5.49 -3.59
C GLY A 33 9.81 -6.36 -3.36
N PRO A 34 11.02 -5.88 -3.68
CA PRO A 34 12.26 -6.55 -3.28
C PRO A 34 12.43 -6.59 -1.76
N LEU A 35 13.16 -7.62 -1.30
CA LEU A 35 13.39 -7.92 0.12
C LEU A 35 13.87 -6.74 0.97
N HIS A 36 14.72 -5.86 0.42
CA HIS A 36 15.28 -4.71 1.15
C HIS A 36 14.22 -3.65 1.50
N ILE A 37 13.07 -3.61 0.80
CA ILE A 37 11.95 -2.71 1.13
C ILE A 37 11.09 -3.29 2.27
N GLY A 38 11.04 -4.61 2.37
CA GLY A 38 10.33 -5.32 3.42
C GLY A 38 8.83 -5.53 3.19
N CYS A 39 8.21 -6.21 4.16
CA CYS A 39 6.80 -6.60 4.13
C CYS A 39 5.93 -5.46 4.68
N LEU A 40 5.63 -4.47 3.84
CA LEU A 40 5.00 -3.22 4.27
C LEU A 40 3.49 -3.32 4.47
N PHE A 41 2.80 -4.06 3.60
CA PHE A 41 1.33 -4.09 3.51
C PHE A 41 0.73 -5.35 4.12
N HIS A 42 -0.52 -5.26 4.55
CA HIS A 42 -1.31 -6.39 5.05
C HIS A 42 -2.53 -6.62 4.16
N HIS A 43 -3.02 -7.84 4.15
CA HIS A 43 -4.24 -8.20 3.43
C HIS A 43 -5.43 -7.36 3.93
N GLY A 44 -6.08 -6.64 3.02
CA GLY A 44 -7.22 -5.79 3.35
C GLY A 44 -6.85 -4.42 3.93
N ASP A 45 -5.57 -4.02 3.89
CA ASP A 45 -5.20 -2.62 4.12
C ASP A 45 -6.03 -1.71 3.22
N HIS A 46 -6.68 -0.72 3.81
CA HIS A 46 -7.49 0.27 3.10
C HIS A 46 -6.70 1.56 2.95
N ILE A 47 -6.54 2.05 1.73
CA ILE A 47 -5.83 3.29 1.42
C ILE A 47 -6.77 4.48 1.65
N GLU A 48 -6.51 5.26 2.71
CA GLU A 48 -7.27 6.46 3.03
C GLU A 48 -6.79 7.67 2.21
N SER A 49 -5.48 7.81 2.04
CA SER A 49 -4.90 8.93 1.30
C SER A 49 -3.53 8.62 0.70
N ILE A 50 -3.21 9.36 -0.35
CA ILE A 50 -1.91 9.44 -1.01
C ILE A 50 -1.43 10.90 -0.95
N ASN A 51 -0.27 11.14 -0.33
CA ASN A 51 0.28 12.48 -0.08
C ASN A 51 -0.72 13.45 0.57
N GLY A 52 -1.60 12.94 1.44
CA GLY A 52 -2.63 13.72 2.13
C GLY A 52 -3.93 13.94 1.33
N PHE A 53 -3.99 13.46 0.10
CA PHE A 53 -5.18 13.57 -0.76
C PHE A 53 -5.95 12.24 -0.79
N ARG A 54 -7.28 12.32 -0.70
CA ARG A 54 -8.16 11.15 -0.78
C ARG A 54 -8.48 10.84 -2.24
N PRO A 55 -8.09 9.66 -2.77
CA PRO A 55 -8.31 9.35 -4.18
C PRO A 55 -9.76 8.99 -4.51
N GLY A 56 -10.55 8.45 -3.56
CA GLY A 56 -11.96 8.11 -3.77
C GLY A 56 -12.23 6.91 -4.71
N THR A 57 -11.41 6.72 -5.75
CA THR A 57 -11.47 5.60 -6.69
C THR A 57 -10.08 5.04 -6.98
N LYS A 58 -10.02 3.81 -7.50
CA LYS A 58 -8.79 3.17 -7.95
C LYS A 58 -8.14 3.93 -9.10
N ASP A 59 -8.90 4.36 -10.11
CA ASP A 59 -8.35 5.06 -11.26
C ASP A 59 -7.68 6.38 -10.86
N LEU A 60 -8.32 7.16 -9.98
CA LEU A 60 -7.73 8.40 -9.49
C LEU A 60 -6.49 8.14 -8.63
N PHE A 61 -6.49 7.10 -7.78
CA PHE A 61 -5.29 6.71 -7.03
C PHE A 61 -4.13 6.35 -7.96
N LEU A 62 -4.37 5.50 -8.96
CA LEU A 62 -3.33 5.07 -9.90
C LEU A 62 -2.82 6.24 -10.73
N GLN A 63 -3.72 7.15 -11.15
CA GLN A 63 -3.33 8.38 -11.84
C GLN A 63 -2.42 9.23 -10.95
N MET A 64 -2.82 9.52 -9.71
CA MET A 64 -2.02 10.31 -8.76
C MET A 64 -0.65 9.67 -8.49
N LEU A 65 -0.60 8.35 -8.35
CA LEU A 65 0.65 7.62 -8.15
C LEU A 65 1.54 7.67 -9.40
N SER A 66 0.96 7.51 -10.60
CA SER A 66 1.69 7.55 -11.86
C SER A 66 2.22 8.94 -12.21
N SER A 67 1.48 9.99 -11.84
CA SER A 67 1.83 11.39 -12.11
C SER A 67 2.67 12.03 -11.00
N SER A 68 2.97 11.30 -9.92
CA SER A 68 3.79 11.81 -8.82
C SER A 68 5.23 12.04 -9.30
N ILE A 69 5.70 13.28 -9.21
CA ILE A 69 7.10 13.66 -9.48
C ILE A 69 8.00 13.50 -8.24
N ALA A 70 7.42 13.22 -7.08
CA ALA A 70 8.17 13.02 -5.85
C ALA A 70 8.87 11.65 -5.87
N SER A 71 10.10 11.59 -5.34
CA SER A 71 10.84 10.33 -5.20
C SER A 71 10.16 9.35 -4.24
N GLU A 72 9.41 9.87 -3.27
CA GLU A 72 8.65 9.10 -2.29
C GLU A 72 7.21 9.58 -2.21
N VAL A 73 6.32 8.64 -1.88
CA VAL A 73 4.90 8.86 -1.66
C VAL A 73 4.56 8.43 -0.24
N THR A 74 3.78 9.27 0.43
CA THR A 74 3.20 8.96 1.74
C THR A 74 1.81 8.36 1.56
N LEU A 75 1.60 7.14 2.04
CA LEU A 75 0.29 6.51 2.15
C LEU A 75 -0.20 6.53 3.59
N VAL A 76 -1.47 6.85 3.78
CA VAL A 76 -2.16 6.61 5.07
C VAL A 76 -3.15 5.47 4.86
N LEU A 77 -3.02 4.43 5.68
CA LEU A 77 -3.78 3.21 5.59
C LEU A 77 -4.59 2.95 6.85
N THR A 78 -5.80 2.41 6.71
CA THR A 78 -6.51 1.74 7.81
C THR A 78 -6.21 0.25 7.76
N ARG A 79 -5.54 -0.26 8.79
CA ARG A 79 -5.08 -1.65 8.92
C ARG A 79 -5.85 -2.41 9.99
N ASN A 80 -6.17 -3.67 9.73
CA ASN A 80 -6.57 -4.60 10.77
C ASN A 80 -5.31 -5.21 11.42
N LYS A 81 -5.13 -5.05 12.74
CA LYS A 81 -3.97 -5.59 13.47
C LYS A 81 -3.83 -7.12 13.37
N LYS A 82 -4.92 -7.82 13.07
CA LYS A 82 -4.96 -9.28 12.91
C LYS A 82 -4.87 -9.74 11.45
N ALA A 83 -4.76 -8.81 10.50
CA ALA A 83 -4.63 -9.18 9.10
C ALA A 83 -3.26 -9.77 8.84
N ALA A 84 -3.21 -10.81 8.01
CA ALA A 84 -1.96 -11.39 7.55
C ALA A 84 -1.15 -10.35 6.75
N VAL A 85 0.18 -10.44 6.84
CA VAL A 85 1.10 -9.57 6.09
C VAL A 85 1.25 -10.10 4.66
N PHE A 86 1.42 -9.22 3.69
CA PHE A 86 1.92 -9.62 2.37
C PHE A 86 3.41 -9.90 2.47
N HIS A 87 3.75 -11.17 2.71
CA HIS A 87 5.12 -11.62 2.82
C HIS A 87 5.83 -11.60 1.46
N LEU A 88 7.05 -11.06 1.47
CA LEU A 88 7.96 -11.16 0.35
C LEU A 88 8.67 -12.52 0.39
N GLU A 89 9.01 -13.06 -0.77
CA GLU A 89 9.76 -14.31 -0.85
C GLU A 89 11.11 -14.15 -0.14
N GLY A 90 11.39 -15.03 0.83
CA GLY A 90 12.62 -15.00 1.63
C GLY A 90 12.61 -14.02 2.81
N CYS A 91 11.47 -13.43 3.18
CA CYS A 91 11.41 -12.52 4.33
C CYS A 91 11.60 -13.28 5.66
N SER A 92 12.27 -12.65 6.63
CA SER A 92 12.44 -13.20 7.99
C SER A 92 11.29 -12.83 8.94
N CYS A 93 10.16 -12.34 8.42
CA CYS A 93 8.99 -12.06 9.23
C CYS A 93 8.49 -13.38 9.83
N GLY A 94 8.30 -13.45 11.15
CA GLY A 94 7.70 -14.62 11.76
C GLY A 94 6.26 -14.81 11.26
N ASP A 95 5.85 -16.07 11.05
CA ASP A 95 4.44 -16.45 10.93
C ASP A 95 3.75 -16.17 12.27
N SER A 96 3.29 -14.94 12.52
CA SER A 96 2.58 -14.57 13.75
C SER A 96 1.53 -13.51 13.50
#